data_AF-A0A452ZU31-F1
#
_entry.id   AF-A0A452ZU31-F1
#
_cell.length_a   1.000
_cell.length_b   1.000
_cell.length_c   1.000
_cell.angle_alpha   90.00
_cell.angle_beta   90.00
_cell.angle_gamma   90.00
#
_symmetry.space_group_name_H-M   'P 1'
#
loop_
_entity.id
_entity.type
_entity.pdbx_description
1 polymer ?
#
loop_
_entity_poly.entity_id
_entity_poly.type
_entity_poly.pdbx_seq_one_letter_code
_entity_poly.pdbx_strand_id
1 'polypeptide(L)'
;ITTRSHEVAKNCCTSPNDPVYEMKRLQEGDSEKLFFKTVFESGKCPADLLNVSKDILARCNGLPLAIVSIGRMLARRQNQTSEDEAGPSQRLPPST
;
A
#
# COMPACT_ATOMS: atom_id res chain seq x y z
N ILE A 1 22.23 10.65 4.43
CA ILE A 1 21.18 11.19 5.34
C ILE A 1 19.86 11.19 4.60
N THR A 2 18.76 10.77 5.23
CA THR A 2 17.41 10.88 4.65
C THR A 2 16.64 11.98 5.39
N THR A 3 15.98 12.87 4.65
CA THR A 3 15.26 14.02 5.23
C THR A 3 14.12 14.44 4.30
N ARG A 4 13.12 15.12 4.86
CA ARG A 4 12.06 15.78 4.08
C ARG A 4 12.43 17.21 3.66
N SER A 5 13.53 17.76 4.18
CA SER A 5 14.01 19.10 3.84
C SER A 5 15.16 19.02 2.84
N HIS A 6 14.93 19.57 1.65
CA HIS A 6 15.95 19.65 0.61
C HIS A 6 17.15 20.51 1.03
N GLU A 7 16.94 21.55 1.83
CA GLU A 7 18.01 22.38 2.38
C GLU A 7 18.91 21.59 3.32
N VAL A 8 18.32 20.80 4.22
CA VAL A 8 19.08 19.91 5.11
C VAL A 8 19.88 18.89 4.29
N ALA A 9 19.29 18.32 3.24
CA ALA A 9 19.99 17.39 2.36
C ALA A 9 21.23 18.03 1.70
N LYS A 10 21.09 19.28 1.20
CA LYS A 10 22.18 20.04 0.59
C LYS A 10 23.26 20.45 1.59
N ASN A 11 22.90 20.92 2.77
CA ASN A 11 23.87 21.34 3.78
C ASN A 11 24.67 20.15 4.36
N CYS A 12 24.15 18.94 4.23
CA CYS A 12 24.86 17.71 4.58
C CYS A 12 25.85 17.23 3.51
N CYS A 13 25.86 17.83 2.31
CA CYS A 13 26.86 17.55 1.29
C CYS A 13 28.18 18.19 1.68
N THR A 14 29.24 17.37 1.75
CA THR A 14 30.62 17.78 2.04
C THR A 14 31.37 18.23 0.79
N SER A 15 31.01 17.70 -0.38
CA SER A 15 31.59 18.07 -1.66
C SER A 15 30.52 18.57 -2.65
N PRO A 16 30.88 19.42 -3.63
CA PRO A 16 29.95 19.88 -4.67
C PRO A 16 29.37 18.76 -5.53
N ASN A 17 30.05 17.60 -5.56
CA ASN A 17 29.67 16.43 -6.34
C ASN A 17 28.88 15.38 -5.51
N ASP A 18 28.61 15.65 -4.23
CA ASP A 18 27.85 14.72 -3.40
C ASP A 18 26.40 14.65 -3.93
N PRO A 19 25.92 13.45 -4.29
CA PRO A 19 24.62 13.32 -4.93
C PRO A 19 23.48 13.56 -3.93
N VAL A 20 22.61 14.53 -4.23
CA VAL A 20 21.31 14.69 -3.57
C VAL A 20 20.25 13.98 -4.39
N TYR A 21 19.70 12.89 -3.85
CA TYR A 21 18.65 12.14 -4.50
C TYR A 21 17.26 12.60 -4.07
N GLU A 22 16.49 13.14 -5.01
CA GLU A 22 15.08 13.45 -4.80
C GLU A 22 14.22 12.20 -5.01
N MET A 23 13.51 11.77 -3.96
CA MET A 23 12.57 10.66 -4.08
C MET A 23 11.36 11.08 -4.90
N LYS A 24 11.19 10.44 -6.06
CA LYS A 24 10.03 10.63 -6.93
C LYS A 24 8.84 9.80 -6.46
N ARG A 25 7.64 10.30 -6.76
CA ARG A 25 6.40 9.51 -6.66
C ARG A 25 6.41 8.37 -7.69
N LEU A 26 5.64 7.34 -7.41
CA LEU A 26 5.39 6.26 -8.36
C LEU A 26 4.58 6.79 -9.54
N GLN A 27 4.88 6.24 -10.72
CA GLN A 27 4.05 6.42 -11.89
C GLN A 27 2.73 5.65 -11.72
N GLU A 28 1.72 5.99 -12.53
CA GLU A 28 0.39 5.39 -12.44
C GLU A 28 0.44 3.86 -12.55
N GLY A 29 1.13 3.32 -13.56
CA GLY A 29 1.26 1.88 -13.74
C GLY A 29 1.97 1.15 -12.59
N ASP A 30 3.02 1.75 -12.00
CA ASP A 30 3.69 1.18 -10.84
C ASP A 30 2.81 1.26 -9.58
N SER A 31 2.02 2.32 -9.47
CA SER A 31 1.06 2.52 -8.37
C SER A 31 -0.06 1.47 -8.43
N GLU A 32 -0.63 1.24 -9.62
CA GLU A 32 -1.62 0.19 -9.88
C GLU A 32 -1.06 -1.18 -9.52
N LYS A 33 0.11 -1.51 -10.05
CA LYS A 33 0.78 -2.79 -9.78
C LYS A 33 1.03 -3.00 -8.29
N LEU A 34 1.51 -1.98 -7.59
CA LEU A 34 1.74 -2.04 -6.14
C LEU A 34 0.43 -2.25 -5.38
N PHE A 35 -0.62 -1.50 -5.72
CA PHE A 35 -1.92 -1.59 -5.07
C PHE A 35 -2.57 -2.95 -5.28
N PHE A 36 -2.63 -3.44 -6.53
CA PHE A 36 -3.26 -4.72 -6.83
C PHE A 36 -2.54 -5.90 -6.19
N LYS A 37 -1.20 -5.88 -6.16
CA LYS A 37 -0.42 -6.88 -5.43
C LYS A 37 -0.64 -6.81 -3.91
N THR A 38 -1.00 -5.65 -3.39
CA THR A 38 -1.24 -5.45 -1.95
C THR A 38 -2.65 -5.89 -1.54
N VAL A 39 -3.65 -5.63 -2.39
CA VAL A 39 -5.06 -5.89 -2.09
C VAL A 39 -5.50 -7.30 -2.50
N PHE A 40 -5.13 -7.72 -3.70
CA PHE A 40 -5.60 -8.96 -4.30
C PHE A 40 -4.49 -10.02 -4.27
N GLU A 41 -4.78 -11.19 -3.70
CA GLU A 41 -3.80 -12.29 -3.62
C GLU A 41 -3.30 -12.73 -5.01
N SER A 42 -4.20 -12.70 -6.01
CA SER A 42 -3.87 -12.98 -7.41
C SER A 42 -3.07 -11.87 -8.11
N GLY A 43 -2.92 -10.71 -7.46
CA GLY A 43 -2.32 -9.50 -8.02
C GLY A 43 -3.14 -8.85 -9.14
N LYS A 44 -4.38 -9.31 -9.38
CA LYS A 44 -5.27 -8.81 -10.42
C LYS A 44 -6.53 -8.21 -9.81
N CYS A 45 -6.90 -7.03 -10.28
CA CYS A 45 -8.15 -6.38 -9.89
C CYS A 45 -9.34 -7.02 -10.63
N PRO A 46 -10.41 -7.43 -9.92
CA PRO A 46 -11.69 -7.75 -10.55
C PRO A 46 -12.24 -6.56 -11.34
N ALA A 47 -12.98 -6.82 -12.43
CA ALA A 47 -13.50 -5.77 -13.31
C ALA A 47 -14.41 -4.78 -12.57
N ASP A 48 -15.24 -5.29 -11.66
CA ASP A 48 -16.21 -4.49 -10.89
C ASP A 48 -15.54 -3.49 -9.93
N LEU A 49 -14.29 -3.76 -9.54
CA LEU A 49 -13.52 -2.93 -8.61
C LEU A 49 -12.51 -2.02 -9.33
N LEU A 50 -12.41 -2.09 -10.66
CA LEU A 50 -11.39 -1.37 -11.42
C LEU A 50 -11.55 0.15 -11.27
N ASN A 51 -12.78 0.67 -11.41
CA ASN A 51 -13.06 2.10 -11.30
C ASN A 51 -12.79 2.61 -9.89
N VAL A 52 -13.26 1.89 -8.87
CA VAL A 52 -13.03 2.24 -7.46
C VAL A 52 -11.54 2.23 -7.13
N SER A 53 -10.79 1.26 -7.66
CA SER A 53 -9.35 1.17 -7.45
C SER A 53 -8.62 2.36 -8.07
N LYS A 54 -9.03 2.81 -9.27
CA LYS A 54 -8.47 4.00 -9.92
C LYS A 54 -8.72 5.28 -9.11
N ASP A 55 -9.92 5.44 -8.55
CA ASP A 55 -10.25 6.61 -7.70
C ASP A 55 -9.40 6.63 -6.42
N ILE A 56 -9.16 5.46 -5.82
CA ILE A 56 -8.30 5.32 -4.65
C ILE A 56 -6.85 5.68 -5.01
N LEU A 57 -6.35 5.17 -6.13
CA LEU A 57 -4.99 5.44 -6.60
C LEU A 57 -4.78 6.93 -6.92
N ALA A 58 -5.77 7.58 -7.53
CA ALA A 58 -5.75 9.01 -7.78
C ALA A 58 -5.63 9.80 -6.46
N ARG A 59 -6.33 9.38 -5.40
CA ARG A 59 -6.19 10.00 -4.06
C ARG A 59 -4.82 9.75 -3.41
N CYS A 60 -4.16 8.64 -3.73
CA CYS A 60 -2.84 8.30 -3.20
C CYS A 60 -1.70 9.11 -3.85
N ASN A 61 -1.93 9.72 -5.02
CA ASN A 61 -0.96 10.55 -5.73
C ASN A 61 0.42 9.89 -5.86
N GLY A 62 0.48 8.59 -6.15
CA GLY A 62 1.74 7.85 -6.34
C GLY A 62 2.62 7.73 -5.10
N LEU A 63 2.13 8.04 -3.90
CA LEU A 63 2.89 7.88 -2.65
C LEU A 63 2.90 6.39 -2.24
N PRO A 64 4.07 5.71 -2.23
CA PRO A 64 4.12 4.26 -1.95
C PRO A 64 3.48 3.88 -0.62
N LEU A 65 3.74 4.68 0.42
CA LEU A 65 3.24 4.41 1.76
C LEU A 65 1.71 4.55 1.86
N ALA A 66 1.12 5.54 1.16
CA ALA A 66 -0.33 5.72 1.13
C ALA A 66 -1.02 4.54 0.43
N ILE A 67 -0.48 4.14 -0.73
CA ILE A 67 -0.97 3.01 -1.51
C ILE A 67 -0.97 1.73 -0.69
N VAL A 68 0.16 1.40 -0.05
CA VAL A 68 0.30 0.18 0.76
C VAL A 68 -0.60 0.23 2.00
N SER A 69 -0.72 1.38 2.65
CA SER A 69 -1.55 1.53 3.85
C SER A 69 -3.03 1.27 3.53
N ILE A 70 -3.56 1.93 2.50
CA ILE A 70 -4.95 1.73 2.07
C ILE A 70 -5.14 0.32 1.54
N GLY A 71 -4.21 -0.19 0.72
CA GLY A 71 -4.30 -1.54 0.19
C GLY A 71 -4.38 -2.61 1.28
N ARG A 72 -3.53 -2.52 2.30
CA ARG A 72 -3.56 -3.43 3.46
C ARG A 72 -4.85 -3.30 4.27
N MET A 73 -5.37 -2.08 4.42
CA MET A 73 -6.64 -1.86 5.08
C MET A 73 -7.79 -2.55 4.34
N LEU A 74 -7.80 -2.51 3.00
CA LEU A 74 -8.81 -3.16 2.17
C LEU A 74 -8.67 -4.69 2.18
N ALA A 75 -7.45 -5.21 2.07
CA ALA A 75 -7.17 -6.65 2.15
C ALA A 75 -7.68 -7.27 3.47
N ARG A 76 -7.49 -6.55 4.59
CA ARG A 76 -8.00 -7.01 5.90
C ARG A 76 -9.53 -7.08 5.97
N ARG A 77 -10.24 -6.23 5.23
CA ARG A 77 -11.71 -6.19 5.23
C ARG A 77 -12.33 -7.28 4.35
N GLN A 78 -11.64 -7.71 3.29
CA GLN A 78 -12.11 -8.83 2.46
C GLN A 78 -12.21 -10.14 3.27
N ASN A 79 -11.36 -10.33 4.27
CA ASN A 79 -11.39 -11.50 5.16
C ASN A 79 -12.51 -11.44 6.23
N GLN A 80 -13.37 -10.42 6.24
CA GLN A 80 -14.47 -10.27 7.21
C GLN A 80 -15.87 -10.27 6.57
N THR A 81 -15.96 -10.32 5.24
CA THR A 81 -17.25 -10.33 4.52
C THR A 81 -17.42 -11.62 3.73
N SER A 82 -17.32 -12.74 4.44
CA SER A 82 -17.86 -14.04 4.06
C SER A 82 -18.30 -14.81 5.32
N GLU A 83 -19.15 -14.18 6.13
CA GLU A 83 -19.97 -14.88 7.14
C GLU A 83 -21.40 -14.32 7.07
N ASP A 84 -22.04 -14.53 5.93
CA ASP A 84 -23.42 -15.01 5.96
C ASP A 84 -23.34 -16.49 5.52
N GLU A 85 -23.82 -17.36 6.40
CA GLU A 85 -23.93 -18.84 6.33
C GLU A 85 -22.71 -19.73 6.69
N ALA A 86 -22.93 -20.49 7.78
CA ALA A 86 -22.22 -21.66 8.33
C ALA A 86 -20.86 -21.42 9.04
N GLY A 87 -20.92 -21.24 10.36
CA GLY A 87 -19.78 -20.92 11.24
C GLY A 87 -18.86 -22.08 11.62
N PRO A 88 -17.94 -21.88 12.59
CA PRO A 88 -17.19 -22.96 13.22
C PRO A 88 -17.65 -23.21 14.65
N SER A 89 -18.21 -24.40 14.85
CA SER A 89 -18.36 -25.02 16.15
C SER A 89 -16.98 -25.34 16.76
N GLN A 90 -16.93 -25.24 18.08
CA GLN A 90 -15.94 -25.77 19.03
C GLN A 90 -14.79 -24.84 19.44
N ARG A 91 -15.08 -24.10 20.52
CA ARG A 91 -14.13 -23.94 21.63
C ARG A 91 -13.67 -25.35 22.07
N LEU A 92 -12.36 -25.58 22.10
CA LEU A 92 -11.79 -26.65 22.92
C LEU A 92 -11.24 -26.01 24.22
N PRO A 93 -11.60 -26.50 25.43
CA PRO A 93 -10.99 -26.02 26.67
C PRO A 93 -9.53 -26.49 26.79
N PRO A 94 -8.68 -25.80 27.57
CA PRO A 94 -7.36 -26.31 27.90
C PRO A 94 -7.47 -27.59 28.74
N SER A 95 -6.77 -28.65 28.30
CA SER A 95 -6.59 -29.90 29.04
C SER A 95 -5.42 -29.76 30.01
N THR A 96 -5.74 -29.90 31.30
CA THR A 96 -4.89 -30.10 32.50
C THR A 96 -3.70 -29.17 32.71
#